data_AF-A0A2H3KZB1-F1
#
_entry.id   AF-A0A2H3KZB1-F1
#
_cell.length_a   1.000
_cell.length_b   1.000
_cell.length_c   1.000
_cell.angle_alpha   90.00
_cell.angle_beta   90.00
_cell.angle_gamma   90.00
#
_symmetry.space_group_name_H-M   'P 1'
#
loop_
_entity.id
_entity.type
_entity.pdbx_description
1 polymer ?
#
loop_
_entity_poly.entity_id
_entity_poly.type
_entity_poly.pdbx_seq_one_letter_code
_entity_poly.pdbx_strand_id
1 'polypeptide(L)'
;MNKVYFERRLDALRLRLNALAPSTERARQAVRRLEREQVQVPAGTISGALAAQLSAARAMATTLEERERQVRVAIAALQAELIADQP
;
A
#
# COMPACT_ATOMS: atom_id res chain seq x y z
N MET A 1 -16.70 -21.38 18.18
CA MET A 1 -15.83 -20.69 17.19
C MET A 1 -14.39 -21.18 17.38
N ASN A 2 -13.58 -21.36 16.33
CA ASN A 2 -12.22 -21.94 16.48
C ASN A 2 -11.17 -20.83 16.61
N LYS A 3 -10.79 -20.49 17.85
CA LYS A 3 -9.78 -19.46 18.16
C LYS A 3 -8.49 -19.60 17.33
N VAL A 4 -8.04 -20.84 17.11
CA VAL A 4 -6.84 -21.16 16.31
C VAL A 4 -6.99 -20.74 14.85
N TYR A 5 -8.20 -20.80 14.29
CA TYR A 5 -8.48 -20.33 12.92
C TYR A 5 -8.32 -18.81 12.81
N PHE A 6 -8.86 -18.05 13.77
CA PHE A 6 -8.75 -16.58 13.78
C PHE A 6 -7.31 -16.12 13.99
N GLU A 7 -6.58 -16.73 14.91
CA GLU A 7 -5.16 -16.43 15.16
C GLU A 7 -4.32 -16.67 13.90
N ARG A 8 -4.46 -17.84 13.24
CA ARG A 8 -3.78 -18.12 11.98
C ARG A 8 -4.14 -17.13 10.87
N ARG A 9 -5.42 -16.73 10.81
CA ARG A 9 -5.89 -15.76 9.80
C ARG A 9 -5.30 -14.37 10.04
N LEU A 10 -5.21 -13.94 11.30
CA LEU A 10 -4.58 -12.68 11.69
C LEU A 10 -3.08 -12.67 11.36
N ASP A 11 -2.38 -13.76 11.65
CA ASP A 11 -0.95 -13.88 11.32
C ASP A 11 -0.71 -13.82 9.81
N ALA A 12 -1.54 -14.48 9.01
CA ALA A 12 -1.47 -14.41 7.56
C ALA A 12 -1.70 -12.96 7.04
N LEU A 13 -2.64 -12.22 7.62
CA LEU A 13 -2.89 -10.83 7.24
C LEU A 13 -1.75 -9.89 7.66
N ARG A 14 -1.18 -10.09 8.86
CA ARG A 14 -0.01 -9.34 9.34
C ARG A 14 1.20 -9.59 8.45
N LEU A 15 1.44 -10.83 8.06
CA LEU A 15 2.51 -11.18 7.13
C LEU A 15 2.32 -10.50 5.77
N ARG A 16 1.08 -10.49 5.25
CA ARG A 16 0.73 -9.79 4.02
C ARG A 16 0.95 -8.27 4.13
N LEU A 17 0.61 -7.67 5.27
CA LEU A 17 0.85 -6.24 5.54
C LEU A 17 2.35 -5.93 5.53
N ASN A 18 3.15 -6.74 6.21
CA ASN A 18 4.61 -6.59 6.26
C ASN A 18 5.25 -6.77 4.88
N ALA A 19 4.73 -7.68 4.05
CA ALA A 19 5.19 -7.88 2.68
C ALA A 19 4.83 -6.71 1.74
N LEU A 20 3.74 -5.99 2.01
CA LEU A 20 3.33 -4.82 1.23
C LEU A 20 4.23 -3.59 1.49
N ALA A 21 4.67 -3.40 2.73
CA ALA A 21 5.49 -2.25 3.15
C ALA A 21 6.68 -1.92 2.23
N PRO A 22 7.57 -2.87 1.85
CA PRO A 22 8.70 -2.56 0.97
C PRO A 22 8.26 -2.21 -0.46
N SER A 23 7.09 -2.66 -0.90
CA SER A 23 6.55 -2.33 -2.22
C SER A 23 5.93 -0.94 -2.24
N THR A 24 5.17 -0.58 -1.19
CA THR A 24 4.61 0.77 -1.01
C THR A 24 5.72 1.81 -0.93
N GLU A 25 6.78 1.55 -0.17
CA GLU A 25 7.90 2.48 -0.02
C GLU A 25 8.65 2.67 -1.34
N ARG A 26 8.90 1.60 -2.10
CA ARG A 26 9.51 1.68 -3.44
C ARG A 26 8.66 2.51 -4.40
N ALA A 27 7.33 2.33 -4.39
CA ALA A 27 6.43 3.11 -5.23
C ALA A 27 6.46 4.61 -4.87
N ARG A 28 6.46 4.94 -3.57
CA ARG A 28 6.60 6.33 -3.09
C ARG A 28 7.95 6.94 -3.48
N GLN A 29 9.03 6.18 -3.38
CA GLN A 29 10.36 6.62 -3.81
C GLN A 29 10.41 6.89 -5.32
N ALA A 30 9.79 6.04 -6.13
CA ALA A 30 9.69 6.24 -7.57
C ALA A 30 8.94 7.54 -7.91
N VAL A 31 7.81 7.80 -7.24
CA VAL A 31 7.07 9.07 -7.40
C VAL A 31 7.95 10.27 -7.04
N ARG A 32 8.59 10.26 -5.86
CA ARG A 32 9.46 11.37 -5.43
C ARG A 32 10.64 11.60 -6.38
N ARG A 33 11.21 10.54 -6.94
CA ARG A 33 12.28 10.63 -7.93
C ARG A 33 11.79 11.30 -9.20
N LEU A 34 10.67 10.84 -9.76
CA LEU A 34 10.08 11.39 -10.98
C LEU A 34 9.61 12.84 -10.80
N GLU A 35 9.12 13.21 -9.62
CA GLU A 35 8.78 14.61 -9.29
C GLU A 35 10.02 15.51 -9.28
N ARG A 36 11.14 15.05 -8.71
CA ARG A 36 12.40 15.79 -8.75
C ARG A 36 12.93 15.95 -10.17
N GLU A 37 12.87 14.86 -10.95
CA GLU A 37 13.25 14.88 -12.36
C GLU A 37 12.37 15.87 -13.15
N GLN A 38 11.06 15.93 -12.90
CA GLN A 38 10.16 16.90 -13.51
C GLN A 38 10.52 18.36 -13.17
N VAL A 39 10.92 18.65 -11.94
CA VAL A 39 11.32 20.00 -11.50
C VAL A 39 12.66 20.44 -12.10
N GLN A 40 13.54 19.47 -12.43
CA GLN A 40 14.87 19.75 -12.97
C GLN A 40 14.87 19.95 -14.50
N VAL A 41 13.81 19.52 -15.19
CA VAL A 41 13.66 19.73 -16.64
C VAL A 41 13.25 21.19 -16.90
N PRO A 42 13.92 21.93 -17.81
CA PRO A 42 13.57 23.30 -18.15
C PRO A 42 12.09 23.44 -18.51
N ALA A 43 11.45 24.50 -17.98
CA ALA A 43 10.06 24.81 -18.27
C ALA A 43 9.86 24.94 -19.79
N GLY A 44 9.04 24.05 -20.37
CA GLY A 44 8.79 23.96 -21.81
C GLY A 44 9.17 22.62 -22.45
N THR A 45 9.92 21.76 -21.75
CA THR A 45 10.33 20.43 -22.25
C THR A 45 9.83 19.29 -21.35
N ILE A 46 8.63 19.39 -20.79
CA ILE A 46 8.04 18.21 -20.12
C ILE A 46 7.79 17.16 -21.20
N SER A 47 8.67 16.16 -21.28
CA SER A 47 8.47 15.01 -22.16
C SER A 47 7.18 14.32 -21.74
N GLY A 48 6.24 14.14 -22.67
CA GLY A 48 4.98 13.41 -22.40
C GLY A 48 5.24 12.01 -21.80
N ALA A 49 6.40 11.42 -22.08
CA ALA A 49 6.84 10.18 -21.46
C ALA A 49 7.06 10.32 -19.95
N LEU A 50 7.67 11.41 -19.47
CA LEU A 50 7.88 11.66 -18.04
C LEU A 50 6.55 11.89 -17.31
N ALA A 51 5.64 12.64 -17.91
CA ALA A 51 4.30 12.86 -17.36
C ALA A 51 3.51 11.53 -17.26
N ALA A 52 3.59 10.67 -18.29
CA ALA A 52 2.98 9.35 -18.26
C ALA A 52 3.60 8.44 -17.19
N GLN A 53 4.93 8.45 -17.05
CA GLN A 53 5.64 7.68 -16.01
C GLN A 53 5.24 8.14 -14.61
N LEU A 54 5.19 9.46 -14.36
CA LEU A 54 4.78 10.00 -13.07
C LEU A 54 3.33 9.63 -12.74
N SER A 55 2.42 9.72 -13.72
CA SER A 55 1.03 9.30 -13.58
C SER A 55 0.92 7.81 -13.22
N ALA A 56 1.64 6.95 -13.93
CA ALA A 56 1.67 5.51 -13.67
C ALA A 56 2.24 5.19 -12.28
N ALA A 57 3.34 5.84 -11.89
CA ALA A 57 3.95 5.66 -10.57
C ALA A 57 3.00 6.07 -9.43
N ARG A 58 2.27 7.18 -9.61
CA ARG A 58 1.25 7.63 -8.64
C ARG A 58 0.10 6.62 -8.54
N ALA A 59 -0.42 6.15 -9.67
CA ALA A 59 -1.47 5.14 -9.68
C ALA A 59 -1.04 3.83 -8.97
N MET A 60 0.21 3.40 -9.17
CA MET A 60 0.76 2.24 -8.47
C MET A 60 0.88 2.48 -6.96
N ALA A 61 1.37 3.64 -6.54
CA ALA A 61 1.47 4.01 -5.13
C ALA A 61 0.09 4.01 -4.46
N THR A 62 -0.91 4.67 -5.06
CA THR A 62 -2.29 4.70 -4.56
C THR A 62 -2.90 3.29 -4.47
N THR A 63 -2.65 2.44 -5.47
CA THR A 63 -3.15 1.05 -5.45
C THR A 63 -2.54 0.25 -4.29
N LEU A 64 -1.25 0.43 -4.02
CA LEU A 64 -0.57 -0.25 -2.92
C LEU A 64 -1.04 0.26 -1.55
N GLU A 65 -1.24 1.57 -1.41
CA GLU A 65 -1.78 2.19 -0.20
C GLU A 65 -3.20 1.72 0.09
N GLU A 66 -4.04 1.61 -0.93
CA GLU A 66 -5.41 1.10 -0.78
C GLU A 66 -5.41 -0.39 -0.40
N ARG A 67 -4.51 -1.20 -0.97
CA ARG A 67 -4.33 -2.61 -0.54
C ARG A 67 -3.88 -2.70 0.92
N GLU A 68 -2.96 -1.84 1.34
CA GLU A 68 -2.50 -1.76 2.73
C GLU A 68 -3.66 -1.40 3.67
N ARG A 69 -4.48 -0.41 3.29
CA ARG A 69 -5.70 -0.03 4.01
C ARG A 69 -6.68 -1.19 4.13
N GLN A 70 -6.97 -1.89 3.04
CA GLN A 70 -7.89 -3.04 3.03
C GLN A 70 -7.41 -4.16 3.96
N VAL A 71 -6.11 -4.46 3.99
CA VAL A 71 -5.55 -5.46 4.90
C VAL A 71 -5.69 -5.01 6.36
N ARG A 72 -5.46 -3.73 6.67
CA ARG A 72 -5.66 -3.17 8.02
C ARG A 72 -7.12 -3.27 8.47
N VAL A 73 -8.07 -2.95 7.58
CA VAL A 73 -9.50 -3.09 7.86
C VAL A 73 -9.85 -4.55 8.15
N ALA A 74 -9.35 -5.49 7.35
CA ALA A 74 -9.58 -6.93 7.57
C ALA A 74 -9.00 -7.42 8.92
N ILE A 75 -7.83 -6.94 9.32
CA ILE A 75 -7.25 -7.24 10.65
C ILE A 75 -8.17 -6.71 11.76
N ALA A 76 -8.59 -5.43 11.66
CA ALA A 76 -9.44 -4.82 12.67
C ALA A 76 -10.80 -5.51 12.80
N ALA A 77 -11.42 -5.89 11.67
CA ALA A 77 -12.68 -6.64 11.67
C ALA A 77 -12.53 -8.00 12.37
N LEU A 78 -11.49 -8.77 12.04
CA LEU A 78 -11.23 -10.06 12.68
C LEU A 78 -10.89 -9.94 14.16
N GLN A 79 -10.21 -8.87 14.58
CA GLN A 79 -9.97 -8.61 15.99
C GLN A 79 -11.26 -8.26 16.73
N ALA A 80 -12.15 -7.46 16.13
CA ALA A 80 -13.44 -7.13 16.71
C ALA A 80 -14.32 -8.38 16.86
N GLU A 81 -14.34 -9.27 15.86
CA GLU A 81 -15.03 -10.56 15.95
C GLU A 81 -14.46 -11.45 17.07
N LEU A 82 -13.13 -11.49 17.23
CA LEU A 82 -12.49 -12.26 18.31
C LEU A 82 -12.85 -11.72 19.71
N ILE A 83 -12.97 -10.40 19.85
CA ILE A 83 -13.34 -9.74 21.12
C ILE A 83 -14.81 -9.98 21.42
N ALA A 84 -15.69 -9.86 20.42
CA ALA A 84 -17.13 -10.07 20.58
C ALA A 84 -17.51 -11.52 20.94
N ASP A 85 -16.63 -12.48 20.62
CA ASP A 85 -16.81 -13.91 20.91
C ASP A 85 -16.13 -14.37 22.22
N GLN A 86 -15.44 -13.47 22.94
CA GLN A 86 -14.94 -13.75 24.28
C GLN A 86 -16.06 -13.50 25.32
N PRO A 87 -16.39 -14.49 26.19
CA PRO A 87 -17.43 -14.35 27.21
C PRO A 87 -17.05 -13.40 28.35
#